data_AF-A0A813WI31-F1
#
_entry.id   AF-A0A813WI31-F1
#
_cell.length_a   1.000
_cell.length_b   1.000
_cell.length_c   1.000
_cell.angle_alpha   90.00
_cell.angle_beta   90.00
_cell.angle_gamma   90.00
#
_symmetry.space_group_name_H-M   'P 1'
#
loop_
_entity.id
_entity.type
_entity.pdbx_description
1 polymer ?
#
loop_
_entity_poly.entity_id
_entity_poly.type
_entity_poly.pdbx_seq_one_letter_code
_entity_poly.pdbx_strand_id
1 'polypeptide(L)'
;MSDIYMSDGIRWQKLIESSLKYLTIFKFYFQEKKSENLTEKLNKFQQFQNDFWHKQHQWYTNLEIYTRTSTIYTIPYEKDTYELTCNTDKHGYLWMKNSNVFDNVKTLTLTPKLIAKNSKCYFRNVESLILTRHSDENYDEDDDDDDDDDKPDLKSTEIKLLHTIVNLSNIKHLTIDEEFYANSSLLFDLLKELPNVSSLEIDEEQLMKFVKNNELCKYLNKNIKKLDISTGECLDERIFLNKIKIIFSQVFSNIEQFTCDYMKQVDDLLVILKECSNLVIIKCEVISKPVNSWILINASKLDVYFDFKSVNEETDDDEYNDDDDDEYDYDDDDEE
;
A
#
# COMPACT_ATOMS: atom_id res chain seq x y z
N MET A 1 -11.48 -26.68 -16.20
CA MET A 1 -10.64 -25.92 -17.15
C MET A 1 -9.21 -26.16 -16.75
N SER A 2 -8.35 -26.63 -17.65
CA SER A 2 -6.96 -26.99 -17.34
C SER A 2 -6.16 -25.73 -17.01
N ASP A 3 -5.63 -25.64 -15.80
CA ASP A 3 -4.62 -24.66 -15.44
C ASP A 3 -3.48 -24.74 -16.46
N ILE A 4 -3.38 -23.72 -17.31
CA ILE A 4 -2.19 -23.55 -18.12
C ILE A 4 -1.08 -23.26 -17.11
N TYR A 5 -0.16 -24.21 -16.94
CA TYR A 5 1.07 -24.02 -16.17
C TYR A 5 1.89 -22.88 -16.82
N MET A 6 1.56 -21.64 -16.46
CA MET A 6 2.19 -20.41 -16.96
C MET A 6 3.69 -20.37 -16.62
N SER A 7 4.15 -21.18 -15.67
CA SER A 7 5.55 -21.34 -15.25
C SER A 7 6.36 -22.37 -16.05
N ASP A 8 5.83 -22.95 -17.13
CA ASP A 8 6.58 -23.90 -17.99
C ASP A 8 7.57 -23.17 -18.90
N GLY A 9 8.84 -23.11 -18.48
CA GLY A 9 9.90 -22.44 -19.22
C GLY A 9 10.22 -23.08 -20.57
N ILE A 10 10.05 -24.40 -20.71
CA ILE A 10 10.25 -25.11 -21.99
C ILE A 10 9.19 -24.69 -23.00
N ARG A 11 7.93 -24.57 -22.56
CA ARG A 11 6.84 -24.12 -23.41
C ARG A 11 7.03 -22.68 -23.87
N TRP A 12 7.45 -21.79 -22.97
CA TRP A 12 7.78 -20.41 -23.33
C TRP A 12 8.92 -20.32 -24.33
N GLN A 13 10.01 -21.05 -24.11
CA GLN A 13 11.13 -21.09 -25.06
C GLN A 13 10.66 -21.52 -26.46
N LYS A 14 9.91 -22.63 -26.57
CA LYS A 14 9.37 -23.10 -27.87
C LYS A 14 8.46 -22.06 -28.54
N LEU A 15 7.62 -21.37 -27.77
CA LEU A 15 6.75 -20.32 -28.30
C LEU A 15 7.58 -19.16 -28.87
N ILE A 16 8.60 -18.72 -28.13
CA ILE A 16 9.46 -17.61 -28.55
C ILE A 16 10.24 -17.97 -29.82
N GLU A 17 10.89 -19.15 -29.83
CA GLU A 17 11.66 -19.63 -30.98
C GLU A 17 10.80 -19.81 -32.25
N SER A 18 9.56 -20.31 -32.09
CA SER A 18 8.67 -20.59 -33.22
C SER A 18 7.98 -19.33 -33.76
N SER A 19 7.52 -18.45 -32.87
CA SER A 19 6.52 -17.44 -33.20
C SER A 19 6.97 -16.00 -32.90
N LEU A 20 7.96 -15.80 -32.03
CA LEU A 20 8.38 -14.48 -31.55
C LEU A 20 9.87 -14.22 -31.82
N LYS A 21 10.34 -14.53 -33.04
CA LYS A 21 11.77 -14.45 -33.43
C LYS A 21 12.40 -13.07 -33.33
N TYR A 22 11.59 -12.01 -33.27
CA TYR A 22 12.04 -10.62 -33.11
C TYR A 22 11.87 -10.08 -31.70
N LEU A 23 11.49 -10.93 -30.73
CA LEU A 23 11.32 -10.53 -29.34
C LEU A 23 12.69 -10.19 -28.73
N THR A 24 12.88 -8.91 -28.41
CA THR A 24 14.12 -8.39 -27.81
C THR A 24 14.04 -8.34 -26.28
N ILE A 25 12.85 -8.05 -25.75
CA ILE A 25 12.59 -7.93 -24.32
C ILE A 25 11.46 -8.88 -23.97
N PHE A 26 11.69 -9.74 -23.00
CA PHE A 26 10.66 -10.57 -22.39
C PHE A 26 10.71 -10.33 -20.88
N LYS A 27 9.63 -9.80 -20.33
CA LYS A 27 9.45 -9.55 -18.89
C LYS A 27 8.27 -10.37 -18.40
N PHE A 28 8.41 -10.98 -17.24
CA PHE A 28 7.32 -11.72 -16.63
C PHE A 28 7.43 -11.80 -15.11
N TYR A 29 6.28 -12.08 -14.49
CA TYR A 29 6.08 -12.39 -13.10
C TYR A 29 5.06 -13.54 -13.00
N PHE A 30 5.51 -14.71 -12.54
CA PHE A 30 4.66 -15.87 -12.31
C PHE A 30 4.63 -16.18 -10.82
N GLN A 31 3.45 -16.07 -10.21
CA GLN A 31 3.21 -16.42 -8.82
C GLN A 31 2.32 -17.64 -8.75
N GLU A 32 2.74 -18.62 -7.94
CA GLU A 32 2.00 -19.85 -7.72
C GLU A 32 1.79 -20.05 -6.21
N LYS A 33 0.64 -20.61 -5.83
CA LYS A 33 0.41 -21.08 -4.46
C LYS A 33 1.47 -22.13 -4.11
N LYS A 34 1.86 -22.17 -2.83
CA LYS A 34 2.94 -23.05 -2.42
C LYS A 34 2.45 -24.50 -2.47
N SER A 35 2.95 -25.27 -3.43
CA SER A 35 2.94 -26.73 -3.35
C SER A 35 4.00 -27.20 -2.34
N GLU A 36 3.71 -28.31 -1.66
CA GLU A 36 4.63 -28.97 -0.73
C GLU A 36 5.92 -29.47 -1.42
N ASN A 37 5.90 -29.62 -2.75
CA ASN A 37 7.03 -30.15 -3.51
C ASN A 37 8.01 -29.05 -3.96
N LEU A 38 8.91 -28.65 -3.06
CA LEU A 38 10.00 -27.71 -3.37
C LEU A 38 10.86 -28.16 -4.57
N THR A 39 11.09 -29.47 -4.71
CA THR A 39 11.90 -30.04 -5.80
C THR A 39 11.28 -29.76 -7.16
N GLU A 40 9.95 -29.91 -7.29
CA GLU A 40 9.24 -29.60 -8.53
C GLU A 40 9.39 -28.12 -8.92
N LYS A 41 9.28 -27.21 -7.94
CA LYS A 41 9.44 -25.78 -8.18
C LYS A 41 10.86 -25.42 -8.61
N LEU A 42 11.86 -25.98 -7.96
CA LEU A 42 13.25 -25.81 -8.36
C LEU A 42 13.49 -26.36 -9.77
N ASN A 43 12.89 -27.50 -10.12
CA ASN A 43 12.97 -28.06 -11.46
C ASN A 43 12.30 -27.14 -12.51
N LYS A 44 11.13 -26.55 -12.20
CA LYS A 44 10.49 -25.54 -13.06
C LYS A 44 11.39 -24.31 -13.23
N PHE A 45 11.93 -23.78 -12.13
CA PHE A 45 12.84 -22.64 -12.17
C PHE A 45 14.10 -22.92 -13.00
N GLN A 46 14.67 -24.13 -12.89
CA GLN A 46 15.83 -24.55 -13.69
C GLN A 46 15.59 -24.49 -15.20
N GLN A 47 14.34 -24.60 -15.67
CA GLN A 47 14.02 -24.45 -17.09
C GLN A 47 14.31 -23.03 -17.62
N PHE A 48 14.29 -22.03 -16.73
CA PHE A 48 14.64 -20.63 -17.03
C PHE A 48 16.13 -20.32 -16.85
N GLN A 49 16.95 -21.30 -16.47
CA GLN A 49 18.39 -21.10 -16.15
C GLN A 49 19.35 -21.57 -17.27
N ASN A 50 18.84 -21.77 -18.49
CA ASN A 50 19.62 -22.35 -19.59
C ASN A 50 20.24 -21.27 -20.52
N ASP A 51 21.05 -21.71 -21.50
CA ASP A 51 21.75 -20.83 -22.44
C ASP A 51 20.82 -19.96 -23.31
N PHE A 52 19.62 -20.43 -23.64
CA PHE A 52 18.63 -19.64 -24.36
C PHE A 52 18.26 -18.38 -23.57
N TRP A 53 17.90 -18.54 -22.30
CA TRP A 53 17.53 -17.42 -21.43
C TRP A 53 18.71 -16.49 -21.18
N HIS A 54 19.87 -17.01 -20.79
CA HIS A 54 20.95 -16.18 -20.25
C HIS A 54 22.01 -15.74 -21.27
N LYS A 55 22.42 -16.63 -22.19
CA LYS A 55 23.49 -16.30 -23.14
C LYS A 55 22.94 -15.67 -24.41
N GLN A 56 21.84 -16.20 -24.94
CA GLN A 56 21.28 -15.73 -26.21
C GLN A 56 20.47 -14.45 -26.00
N HIS A 57 19.58 -14.45 -25.02
CA HIS A 57 18.64 -13.35 -24.81
C HIS A 57 18.99 -12.42 -23.62
N GLN A 58 19.89 -12.84 -22.73
CA GLN A 58 20.24 -12.08 -21.51
C GLN A 58 19.03 -11.75 -20.63
N TRP A 59 18.00 -12.60 -20.67
CA TRP A 59 16.85 -12.55 -19.78
C TRP A 59 17.20 -13.33 -18.52
N TYR A 60 17.64 -12.60 -17.50
CA TYR A 60 17.92 -13.15 -16.18
C TYR A 60 16.63 -13.29 -15.39
N THR A 61 16.58 -14.28 -14.50
CA THR A 61 15.38 -14.57 -13.70
C THR A 61 15.76 -14.88 -12.26
N ASN A 62 14.81 -14.71 -11.35
CA ASN A 62 14.94 -15.05 -9.93
C ASN A 62 13.77 -15.92 -9.48
N LEU A 63 13.99 -16.73 -8.43
CA LEU A 63 12.94 -17.43 -7.70
C LEU A 63 12.92 -16.92 -6.25
N GLU A 64 11.76 -16.44 -5.83
CA GLU A 64 11.45 -16.13 -4.43
C GLU A 64 10.44 -17.13 -3.91
N ILE A 65 10.72 -17.72 -2.75
CA ILE A 65 9.85 -18.68 -2.08
C ILE A 65 9.39 -18.04 -0.78
N TYR A 66 8.08 -17.97 -0.59
CA TYR A 66 7.42 -17.46 0.61
C TYR A 66 6.69 -18.59 1.34
N THR A 67 6.05 -18.26 2.46
CA THR A 67 5.31 -19.24 3.28
C THR A 67 4.14 -19.86 2.53
N ARG A 68 3.34 -19.07 1.79
CA ARG A 68 2.16 -19.56 1.03
C ARG A 68 2.29 -19.46 -0.48
N THR A 69 3.34 -18.83 -1.02
CA THR A 69 3.52 -18.67 -2.47
C THR A 69 4.97 -18.87 -2.92
N SER A 70 5.17 -19.03 -4.22
CA SER A 70 6.49 -18.94 -4.85
C SER A 70 6.38 -18.19 -6.16
N THR A 71 7.40 -17.41 -6.46
CA THR A 71 7.38 -16.46 -7.57
C THR A 71 8.62 -16.60 -8.42
N ILE A 72 8.46 -16.80 -9.74
CA ILE A 72 9.53 -16.70 -10.73
C ILE A 72 9.33 -15.41 -11.52
N TYR A 73 10.36 -14.58 -11.62
CA TYR A 73 10.28 -13.32 -12.35
C TYR A 73 11.57 -12.96 -13.08
N THR A 74 11.50 -12.05 -14.04
CA THR A 74 12.67 -11.51 -14.75
C THR A 74 13.39 -10.43 -13.96
N ILE A 75 14.71 -10.33 -14.11
CA ILE A 75 15.57 -9.29 -13.53
C ILE A 75 15.91 -8.24 -14.60
N PRO A 76 15.79 -6.93 -14.32
CA PRO A 76 15.24 -6.34 -13.09
C PRO A 76 13.76 -6.67 -12.90
N TYR A 77 13.33 -6.75 -11.64
CA TYR A 77 11.95 -7.01 -11.24
C TYR A 77 10.99 -6.13 -12.04
N GLU A 78 9.95 -6.72 -12.63
CA GLU A 78 9.17 -6.01 -13.65
C GLU A 78 8.15 -5.04 -13.08
N LYS A 79 7.63 -5.31 -11.88
CA LYS A 79 6.64 -4.45 -11.23
C LYS A 79 7.33 -3.26 -10.59
N ASP A 80 6.63 -2.14 -10.59
CA ASP A 80 7.01 -0.90 -9.93
C ASP A 80 6.83 -0.97 -8.41
N THR A 81 5.87 -1.78 -7.92
CA THR A 81 5.63 -2.00 -6.50
C THR A 81 6.23 -3.33 -6.02
N TYR A 82 6.95 -3.29 -4.90
CA TYR A 82 7.48 -4.47 -4.22
C TYR A 82 7.16 -4.41 -2.73
N GLU A 83 6.67 -5.53 -2.19
CA GLU A 83 6.50 -5.74 -0.77
C GLU A 83 7.66 -6.58 -0.26
N LEU A 84 8.41 -6.06 0.71
CA LEU A 84 9.46 -6.85 1.35
C LEU A 84 8.80 -7.85 2.30
N THR A 85 9.29 -9.09 2.35
CA THR A 85 8.68 -10.16 3.17
C THR A 85 9.71 -10.88 4.03
N CYS A 86 9.24 -11.54 5.09
CA CYS A 86 10.06 -12.03 6.22
C CYS A 86 10.96 -13.23 5.92
N ASN A 87 10.63 -14.05 4.92
CA ASN A 87 11.15 -15.40 4.77
C ASN A 87 11.37 -15.70 3.29
N THR A 88 12.45 -15.15 2.71
CA THR A 88 12.80 -15.48 1.33
C THR A 88 14.06 -16.33 1.31
N ASP A 89 13.88 -17.63 1.13
CA ASP A 89 14.93 -18.44 0.52
C ASP A 89 15.01 -18.02 -0.95
N LYS A 90 15.90 -17.06 -1.21
CA LYS A 90 16.12 -16.54 -2.56
C LYS A 90 17.04 -17.50 -3.31
N HIS A 91 16.45 -18.25 -4.23
CA HIS A 91 17.17 -19.15 -5.13
C HIS A 91 17.31 -18.46 -6.48
N GLY A 92 18.35 -17.65 -6.63
CA GLY A 92 18.66 -16.96 -7.88
C GLY A 92 20.01 -17.39 -8.44
N TYR A 93 20.21 -17.20 -9.75
CA TYR A 93 21.56 -17.21 -10.29
C TYR A 93 22.41 -16.20 -9.52
N LEU A 94 23.53 -16.70 -8.98
CA LEU A 94 24.54 -16.00 -8.20
C LEU A 94 24.56 -14.50 -8.48
N TRP A 95 24.22 -13.74 -7.43
CA TRP A 95 24.08 -12.29 -7.38
C TRP A 95 25.08 -11.62 -8.32
N MET A 96 24.63 -11.30 -9.53
CA MET A 96 25.50 -10.69 -10.52
C MET A 96 25.97 -9.36 -9.94
N LYS A 97 27.29 -9.20 -9.85
CA LYS A 97 27.97 -8.08 -9.16
C LYS A 97 27.59 -6.67 -9.63
N ASN A 98 26.83 -6.51 -10.71
CA ASN A 98 26.73 -5.24 -11.44
C ASN A 98 25.31 -4.72 -11.74
N SER A 99 24.22 -5.44 -11.43
CA SER A 99 22.86 -4.95 -11.66
C SER A 99 21.97 -5.18 -10.43
N ASN A 100 21.31 -4.14 -9.95
CA ASN A 100 20.42 -4.27 -8.81
C ASN A 100 19.08 -4.84 -9.28
N VAL A 101 18.65 -5.94 -8.66
CA VAL A 101 17.42 -6.66 -9.02
C VAL A 101 16.19 -5.75 -8.97
N PHE A 102 16.21 -4.75 -8.08
CA PHE A 102 15.09 -3.87 -7.81
C PHE A 102 15.20 -2.49 -8.46
N ASP A 103 15.99 -2.34 -9.52
CA ASP A 103 16.20 -1.03 -10.17
C ASP A 103 14.90 -0.42 -10.75
N ASN A 104 13.91 -1.23 -11.13
CA ASN A 104 12.62 -0.71 -11.60
C ASN A 104 11.64 -0.39 -10.47
N VAL A 105 11.90 -0.83 -9.23
CA VAL A 105 10.98 -0.66 -8.11
C VAL A 105 10.94 0.82 -7.73
N LYS A 106 9.73 1.37 -7.75
CA LYS A 106 9.37 2.76 -7.43
C LYS A 106 8.61 2.88 -6.12
N THR A 107 7.87 1.85 -5.74
CA THR A 107 7.09 1.79 -4.51
C THR A 107 7.54 0.60 -3.68
N LEU A 108 7.83 0.83 -2.41
CA LEU A 108 8.30 -0.20 -1.49
C LEU A 108 7.41 -0.25 -0.25
N THR A 109 6.82 -1.41 0.03
CA THR A 109 6.07 -1.67 1.25
C THR A 109 6.95 -2.39 2.27
N LEU A 110 7.00 -1.85 3.50
CA LEU A 110 7.82 -2.37 4.61
C LEU A 110 7.03 -2.44 5.91
N THR A 111 7.39 -3.40 6.76
CA THR A 111 7.01 -3.44 8.18
C THR A 111 8.20 -3.16 9.09
N PRO A 112 7.98 -2.67 10.34
CA PRO A 112 9.05 -2.48 11.33
C PRO A 112 9.90 -3.73 11.55
N LYS A 113 9.26 -4.91 11.61
CA LYS A 113 9.92 -6.21 11.79
C LYS A 113 10.92 -6.50 10.67
N LEU A 114 10.61 -6.13 9.44
CA LEU A 114 11.49 -6.34 8.28
C LEU A 114 12.66 -5.37 8.25
N ILE A 115 12.43 -4.13 8.67
CA ILE A 115 13.49 -3.14 8.82
C ILE A 115 14.49 -3.63 9.87
N ALA A 116 13.99 -4.11 11.02
CA ALA A 116 14.82 -4.65 12.11
C ALA A 116 15.64 -5.87 11.69
N LYS A 117 15.11 -6.73 10.81
CA LYS A 117 15.84 -7.89 10.26
C LYS A 117 17.03 -7.51 9.35
N ASN A 118 17.20 -6.24 9.00
CA ASN A 118 18.30 -5.71 8.18
C ASN A 118 18.47 -6.51 6.88
N SER A 119 17.47 -6.42 6.01
CA SER A 119 17.44 -7.17 4.75
C SER A 119 18.69 -6.88 3.91
N LYS A 120 19.23 -7.91 3.23
CA LYS A 120 20.35 -7.73 2.29
C LYS A 120 19.93 -7.06 0.97
N CYS A 121 18.67 -6.67 0.84
CA CYS A 121 18.15 -6.04 -0.36
C CYS A 121 18.33 -4.52 -0.27
N TYR A 122 18.77 -3.91 -1.37
CA TYR A 122 18.88 -2.45 -1.48
C TYR A 122 18.00 -1.96 -2.64
N PHE A 123 17.15 -0.97 -2.38
CA PHE A 123 16.20 -0.41 -3.32
C PHE A 123 16.62 1.00 -3.69
N ARG A 124 17.31 1.13 -4.83
CA ARG A 124 17.99 2.38 -5.20
C ARG A 124 17.04 3.48 -5.68
N ASN A 125 16.01 3.12 -6.44
CA ASN A 125 15.22 4.05 -7.24
C ASN A 125 13.79 4.26 -6.72
N VAL A 126 13.53 3.83 -5.48
CA VAL A 126 12.24 3.98 -4.81
C VAL A 126 11.94 5.46 -4.56
N GLU A 127 10.72 5.85 -4.89
CA GLU A 127 10.20 7.21 -4.72
C GLU A 127 8.98 7.24 -3.77
N SER A 128 8.33 6.08 -3.54
CA SER A 128 7.23 5.92 -2.61
C SER A 128 7.54 4.85 -1.56
N LEU A 129 7.34 5.19 -0.29
CA LEU A 129 7.52 4.28 0.84
C LEU A 129 6.16 4.08 1.53
N ILE A 130 5.73 2.82 1.62
CA ILE A 130 4.53 2.42 2.35
C ILE A 130 4.97 1.73 3.64
N LEU A 131 4.52 2.25 4.77
CA LEU A 131 4.75 1.68 6.09
C LEU A 131 3.45 1.05 6.58
N THR A 132 3.49 -0.25 6.77
CA THR A 132 2.34 -1.05 7.21
C THR A 132 2.70 -1.93 8.39
N ARG A 133 1.70 -2.49 9.05
CA ARG A 133 1.85 -3.51 10.09
C ARG A 133 1.87 -4.92 9.50
N HIS A 134 1.07 -5.15 8.46
CA HIS A 134 0.96 -6.43 7.80
C HIS A 134 2.00 -6.53 6.70
N SER A 135 2.96 -7.44 6.84
CA SER A 135 3.79 -7.85 5.69
C SER A 135 3.55 -9.29 5.31
N ASP A 136 2.51 -9.93 5.86
CA ASP A 136 2.31 -11.35 5.69
C ASP A 136 0.90 -11.73 6.14
N GLU A 137 0.00 -11.94 5.18
CA GLU A 137 -1.11 -12.92 5.26
C GLU A 137 -0.57 -14.36 5.50
N ASN A 138 0.54 -14.52 6.23
CA ASN A 138 1.30 -15.75 6.44
C ASN A 138 1.55 -16.00 7.94
N TYR A 139 0.88 -15.28 8.84
CA TYR A 139 0.62 -15.83 10.16
C TYR A 139 -0.54 -16.81 9.99
N ASP A 140 -0.34 -18.02 10.47
CA ASP A 140 -1.45 -18.96 10.59
C ASP A 140 -2.43 -18.31 11.56
N GLU A 141 -3.69 -18.17 11.14
CA GLU A 141 -4.80 -17.64 11.94
C GLU A 141 -5.11 -18.55 13.15
N ASP A 142 -4.26 -19.54 13.43
CA ASP A 142 -4.42 -20.56 14.45
C ASP A 142 -3.61 -20.26 15.74
N ASP A 143 -2.79 -19.19 15.77
CA ASP A 143 -2.22 -18.68 17.02
C ASP A 143 -3.18 -17.64 17.61
N ASP A 144 -4.27 -18.13 18.20
CA ASP A 144 -5.23 -17.42 19.08
C ASP A 144 -4.59 -16.88 20.38
N ASP A 145 -3.27 -16.75 20.44
CA ASP A 145 -2.59 -16.14 21.57
C ASP A 145 -2.74 -14.61 21.45
N ASP A 146 -3.86 -14.14 22.01
CA ASP A 146 -4.27 -12.77 22.37
C ASP A 146 -3.25 -12.00 23.24
N ASP A 147 -1.95 -12.24 23.10
CA ASP A 147 -0.91 -11.43 23.75
C ASP A 147 -0.71 -10.14 22.94
N ASP A 148 -1.58 -9.18 23.26
CA ASP A 148 -1.65 -7.79 22.76
C ASP A 148 -0.33 -6.98 22.94
N ASP A 149 0.72 -7.57 23.52
CA ASP A 149 1.93 -6.90 24.02
C ASP A 149 3.13 -6.86 23.04
N ASP A 150 3.09 -7.57 21.91
CA ASP A 150 4.24 -7.65 20.97
C ASP A 150 3.93 -7.09 19.57
N LYS A 151 3.06 -6.07 19.48
CA LYS A 151 2.86 -5.29 18.25
C LYS A 151 4.19 -4.58 17.91
N PRO A 152 4.88 -4.92 16.81
CA PRO A 152 6.21 -4.40 16.55
C PRO A 152 6.11 -2.94 16.11
N ASP A 153 6.18 -2.03 17.08
CA ASP A 153 6.27 -0.60 16.83
C ASP A 153 7.57 -0.26 16.11
N LEU A 154 7.53 0.76 15.25
CA LEU A 154 8.74 1.40 14.74
C LEU A 154 9.56 1.90 15.94
N LYS A 155 10.87 1.63 15.98
CA LYS A 155 11.78 2.24 16.96
C LYS A 155 12.84 3.05 16.24
N SER A 156 13.56 3.86 17.02
CA SER A 156 14.60 4.75 16.47
C SER A 156 15.76 3.98 15.81
N THR A 157 15.97 2.73 16.21
CA THR A 157 16.94 1.81 15.60
C THR A 157 16.53 1.41 14.19
N GLU A 158 15.26 1.12 13.95
CA GLU A 158 14.71 0.75 12.65
C GLU A 158 14.83 1.93 11.67
N ILE A 159 14.54 3.16 12.10
CA ILE A 159 14.74 4.36 11.26
C ILE A 159 16.18 4.45 10.73
N LYS A 160 17.18 4.15 11.57
CA LYS A 160 18.59 4.13 11.14
C LYS A 160 18.89 2.99 10.18
N LEU A 161 18.31 1.81 10.39
CA LEU A 161 18.47 0.65 9.51
C LEU A 161 17.80 0.89 8.15
N LEU A 162 16.78 1.74 8.06
CA LEU A 162 16.10 2.02 6.81
C LEU A 162 17.05 2.54 5.70
N HIS A 163 18.10 3.28 6.08
CA HIS A 163 19.17 3.73 5.18
C HIS A 163 19.94 2.58 4.49
N THR A 164 19.96 1.39 5.08
CA THR A 164 20.62 0.22 4.47
C THR A 164 19.74 -0.45 3.42
N ILE A 165 18.43 -0.19 3.45
CA ILE A 165 17.42 -0.81 2.59
C ILE A 165 17.06 0.11 1.43
N VAL A 166 16.94 1.42 1.65
CA VAL A 166 16.43 2.36 0.65
C VAL A 166 17.20 3.68 0.69
N ASN A 167 17.31 4.34 -0.48
CA ASN A 167 17.81 5.71 -0.52
C ASN A 167 16.72 6.70 -0.10
N LEU A 168 16.75 7.13 1.17
CA LEU A 168 15.75 8.02 1.75
C LEU A 168 15.65 9.40 1.08
N SER A 169 16.72 9.87 0.43
CA SER A 169 16.68 11.12 -0.33
C SER A 169 15.84 11.03 -1.61
N ASN A 170 15.54 9.83 -2.10
CA ASN A 170 14.71 9.65 -3.29
C ASN A 170 13.20 9.62 -2.96
N ILE A 171 12.84 9.42 -1.69
CA ILE A 171 11.45 9.31 -1.26
C ILE A 171 10.77 10.67 -1.38
N LYS A 172 9.66 10.68 -2.11
CA LYS A 172 8.78 11.83 -2.35
C LYS A 172 7.39 11.60 -1.75
N HIS A 173 6.98 10.33 -1.68
CA HIS A 173 5.68 9.89 -1.19
C HIS A 173 5.86 8.96 0.02
N LEU A 174 5.14 9.25 1.09
CA LEU A 174 5.07 8.41 2.28
C LEU A 174 3.61 8.03 2.51
N THR A 175 3.34 6.73 2.59
CA THR A 175 2.04 6.19 2.99
C THR A 175 2.20 5.54 4.37
N ILE A 176 1.34 5.92 5.30
CA ILE A 176 1.23 5.34 6.63
C ILE A 176 -0.11 4.63 6.69
N ASP A 177 -0.05 3.31 6.66
CA ASP A 177 -1.21 2.43 6.78
C ASP A 177 -1.93 2.65 8.12
N GLU A 178 -3.25 2.47 8.16
CA GLU A 178 -4.09 2.59 9.36
C GLU A 178 -3.54 1.74 10.52
N GLU A 179 -3.06 0.56 10.17
CA GLU A 179 -2.55 -0.41 11.14
C GLU A 179 -1.13 -0.11 11.62
N PHE A 180 -0.42 0.80 10.95
CA PHE A 180 0.93 1.15 11.33
C PHE A 180 0.94 1.99 12.61
N TYR A 181 1.52 1.44 13.68
CA TYR A 181 1.66 2.15 14.94
C TYR A 181 3.03 2.85 15.02
N ALA A 182 2.98 4.18 15.06
CA ALA A 182 4.10 5.01 15.44
C ALA A 182 3.61 6.16 16.32
N ASN A 183 4.41 6.53 17.32
CA ASN A 183 4.14 7.76 18.06
C ASN A 183 4.62 8.99 17.25
N SER A 184 4.08 10.17 17.58
CA SER A 184 4.39 11.42 16.87
C SER A 184 5.88 11.77 16.83
N SER A 185 6.64 11.45 17.88
CA SER A 185 8.07 11.74 17.95
C SER A 185 8.86 10.89 16.96
N LEU A 186 8.54 9.61 16.86
CA LEU A 186 9.18 8.68 15.92
C LEU A 186 8.86 9.01 14.47
N LEU A 187 7.59 9.35 14.17
CA LEU A 187 7.23 9.81 12.85
C LEU A 187 7.99 11.11 12.49
N PHE A 188 8.12 12.03 13.44
CA PHE A 188 8.88 13.24 13.21
C PHE A 188 10.36 12.95 12.92
N ASP A 189 10.97 12.02 13.64
CA ASP A 189 12.35 11.62 13.40
C ASP A 189 12.51 10.89 12.05
N LEU A 190 11.55 10.07 11.65
CA LEU A 190 11.53 9.46 10.32
C LEU A 190 11.45 10.53 9.22
N LEU A 191 10.54 11.49 9.34
CA LEU A 191 10.36 12.54 8.34
C LEU A 191 11.61 13.41 8.18
N LYS A 192 12.39 13.66 9.24
CA LYS A 192 13.67 14.36 9.13
C LYS A 192 14.67 13.64 8.22
N GLU A 193 14.59 12.32 8.16
CA GLU A 193 15.44 11.49 7.28
C GLU A 193 14.93 11.45 5.82
N LEU A 194 13.72 11.97 5.55
CA LEU A 194 13.07 12.00 4.24
C LEU A 194 13.04 13.44 3.67
N PRO A 195 14.17 14.02 3.24
CA PRO A 195 14.27 15.45 2.95
C PRO A 195 13.42 15.96 1.77
N ASN A 196 13.00 15.06 0.88
CA ASN A 196 12.24 15.39 -0.33
C ASN A 196 10.78 14.92 -0.27
N VAL A 197 10.32 14.44 0.89
CA VAL A 197 8.93 14.05 1.07
C VAL A 197 8.03 15.28 0.94
N SER A 198 7.06 15.19 0.02
CA SER A 198 6.10 16.25 -0.25
C SER A 198 4.67 15.73 -0.37
N SER A 199 4.50 14.42 -0.27
CA SER A 199 3.21 13.74 -0.33
C SER A 199 3.10 12.80 0.86
N LEU A 200 1.97 12.90 1.57
CA LEU A 200 1.63 12.05 2.69
C LEU A 200 0.25 11.45 2.46
N GLU A 201 0.16 10.14 2.59
CA GLU A 201 -1.09 9.37 2.68
C GLU A 201 -1.16 8.76 4.08
N ILE A 202 -2.28 8.96 4.76
CA ILE A 202 -2.43 8.60 6.16
C ILE A 202 -3.90 8.47 6.55
N ASP A 203 -4.20 7.47 7.37
CA ASP A 203 -5.51 7.35 8.01
C ASP A 203 -5.82 8.52 8.97
N GLU A 204 -7.10 8.91 9.05
CA GLU A 204 -7.56 10.00 9.91
C GLU A 204 -7.18 9.78 11.38
N GLU A 205 -7.37 8.57 11.93
CA GLU A 205 -7.11 8.31 13.34
C GLU A 205 -5.62 8.45 13.66
N GLN A 206 -4.75 7.94 12.77
CA GLN A 206 -3.31 8.10 12.89
C GLN A 206 -2.94 9.58 12.83
N LEU A 207 -3.50 10.32 11.87
CA LEU A 207 -3.25 11.74 11.74
C LEU A 207 -3.64 12.50 13.00
N MET A 208 -4.79 12.20 13.60
CA MET A 208 -5.27 12.84 14.83
C MET A 208 -4.35 12.60 16.04
N LYS A 209 -3.65 11.46 16.10
CA LYS A 209 -2.63 11.20 17.11
C LYS A 209 -1.43 12.15 16.94
N PHE A 210 -1.12 12.53 15.71
CA PHE A 210 0.03 13.38 15.36
C PHE A 210 -0.20 14.88 15.55
N VAL A 211 -1.44 15.36 15.44
CA VAL A 211 -1.75 16.80 15.58
C VAL A 211 -1.39 17.36 16.97
N LYS A 212 -1.21 16.51 17.98
CA LYS A 212 -0.78 16.91 19.34
C LYS A 212 0.68 17.38 19.40
N ASN A 213 1.51 17.08 18.39
CA ASN A 213 2.92 17.42 18.38
C ASN A 213 3.19 18.67 17.51
N ASN A 214 3.36 19.82 18.17
CA ASN A 214 3.55 21.11 17.50
C ASN A 214 4.76 21.16 16.55
N GLU A 215 5.84 20.42 16.84
CA GLU A 215 7.04 20.42 15.97
C GLU A 215 6.77 19.62 14.70
N LEU A 216 6.14 18.45 14.84
CA LEU A 216 5.69 17.64 13.72
C LEU A 216 4.69 18.43 12.85
N CYS A 217 3.70 19.09 13.45
CA CYS A 217 2.72 19.89 12.71
C CYS A 217 3.38 21.00 11.88
N LYS A 218 4.35 21.72 12.46
CA LYS A 218 5.12 22.75 11.74
C LYS A 218 5.93 22.16 10.60
N TYR A 219 6.50 20.97 10.79
CA TYR A 219 7.25 20.27 9.76
C TYR A 219 6.34 19.83 8.61
N LEU A 220 5.21 19.18 8.92
CA LEU A 220 4.22 18.74 7.94
C LEU A 220 3.72 19.93 7.12
N ASN A 221 3.31 21.01 7.78
CA ASN A 221 2.79 22.21 7.11
C ASN A 221 3.79 22.87 6.15
N LYS A 222 5.09 22.70 6.41
CA LYS A 222 6.15 23.27 5.59
C LYS A 222 6.44 22.40 4.36
N ASN A 223 6.50 21.08 4.54
CA ASN A 223 7.06 20.17 3.54
C ASN A 223 6.00 19.42 2.74
N ILE A 224 4.86 19.10 3.34
CA ILE A 224 3.80 18.34 2.66
C ILE A 224 2.94 19.27 1.81
N LYS A 225 2.82 18.92 0.53
CA LYS A 225 2.04 19.62 -0.50
C LYS A 225 0.88 18.79 -1.02
N LYS A 226 0.98 17.47 -0.92
CA LYS A 226 -0.09 16.54 -1.28
C LYS A 226 -0.47 15.74 -0.05
N LEU A 227 -1.76 15.79 0.29
CA LEU A 227 -2.30 15.08 1.42
C LEU A 227 -3.41 14.17 0.94
N ASP A 228 -3.30 12.90 1.30
CA ASP A 228 -4.34 11.90 1.11
C ASP A 228 -4.77 11.40 2.49
N ILE A 229 -6.06 11.52 2.79
CA ILE A 229 -6.64 11.05 4.04
C ILE A 229 -7.63 9.95 3.71
N SER A 230 -7.26 8.72 4.07
CA SER A 230 -8.22 7.63 4.08
C SER A 230 -9.14 7.80 5.29
N THR A 231 -10.45 7.72 5.06
CA THR A 231 -11.46 7.80 6.12
C THR A 231 -12.14 6.44 6.16
N GLY A 232 -11.90 5.65 7.21
CA GLY A 232 -12.59 4.38 7.41
C GLY A 232 -14.12 4.52 7.31
N GLU A 233 -14.82 3.41 7.12
CA GLU A 233 -16.25 3.35 6.71
C GLU A 233 -17.24 4.04 7.67
N CYS A 234 -16.82 4.51 8.84
CA CYS A 234 -17.72 4.88 9.92
C CYS A 234 -17.31 6.20 10.60
N LEU A 235 -17.83 7.34 10.12
CA LEU A 235 -17.70 8.59 10.85
C LEU A 235 -19.04 9.29 11.08
N ASP A 236 -19.27 9.57 12.36
CA ASP A 236 -20.22 10.56 12.86
C ASP A 236 -19.87 11.94 12.28
N GLU A 237 -20.83 12.48 11.54
CA GLU A 237 -20.82 13.71 10.78
C GLU A 237 -20.34 14.96 11.55
N ARG A 238 -20.50 15.03 12.88
CA ARG A 238 -20.11 16.23 13.65
C ARG A 238 -18.68 16.18 14.17
N ILE A 239 -18.15 14.97 14.34
CA ILE A 239 -16.78 14.76 14.82
C ILE A 239 -15.79 15.15 13.72
N PHE A 240 -16.14 14.84 12.47
CA PHE A 240 -15.31 15.10 11.30
C PHE A 240 -15.01 16.59 11.06
N LEU A 241 -16.03 17.47 11.10
CA LEU A 241 -15.88 18.92 10.93
C LEU A 241 -14.84 19.57 11.87
N ASN A 242 -14.91 19.22 13.16
CA ASN A 242 -13.99 19.79 14.16
C ASN A 242 -12.56 19.29 13.94
N LYS A 243 -12.39 18.04 13.53
CA LYS A 243 -11.09 17.44 13.21
C LYS A 243 -10.49 18.06 11.95
N ILE A 244 -11.26 18.15 10.87
CA ILE A 244 -10.87 18.81 9.61
C ILE A 244 -10.37 20.22 9.86
N LYS A 245 -11.13 21.03 10.61
CA LYS A 245 -10.72 22.41 10.90
C LYS A 245 -9.36 22.47 11.57
N ILE A 246 -9.10 21.60 12.56
CA ILE A 246 -7.81 21.55 13.26
C ILE A 246 -6.71 21.10 12.29
N ILE A 247 -6.94 20.03 11.52
CA ILE A 247 -5.99 19.48 10.53
C ILE A 247 -5.55 20.55 9.53
N PHE A 248 -6.48 21.22 8.86
CA PHE A 248 -6.11 22.18 7.80
C PHE A 248 -5.62 23.52 8.34
N SER A 249 -6.24 24.06 9.40
CA SER A 249 -5.81 25.36 9.94
C SER A 249 -4.45 25.30 10.64
N GLN A 250 -4.05 24.15 11.19
CA GLN A 250 -2.81 24.04 11.97
C GLN A 250 -1.71 23.26 11.26
N VAL A 251 -2.06 22.23 10.49
CA VAL A 251 -1.09 21.24 9.99
C VAL A 251 -0.92 21.33 8.47
N PHE A 252 -1.96 21.65 7.71
CA PHE A 252 -1.93 21.53 6.25
C PHE A 252 -2.50 22.76 5.53
N SER A 253 -2.12 23.96 5.98
CA SER A 253 -2.56 25.22 5.35
C SER A 253 -1.88 25.50 4.00
N ASN A 254 -0.73 24.85 3.74
CA ASN A 254 0.05 25.06 2.51
C ASN A 254 -0.04 23.90 1.51
N ILE A 255 -1.04 23.03 1.64
CA ILE A 255 -1.24 21.95 0.67
C ILE A 255 -1.74 22.51 -0.67
N GLU A 256 -1.40 21.79 -1.72
CA GLU A 256 -1.75 22.07 -3.11
C GLU A 256 -2.72 21.02 -3.64
N GLN A 257 -2.62 19.79 -3.14
CA GLN A 257 -3.50 18.68 -3.54
C GLN A 257 -4.04 18.00 -2.29
N PHE A 258 -5.35 17.80 -2.26
CA PHE A 258 -6.04 17.05 -1.22
C PHE A 258 -6.83 15.90 -1.84
N THR A 259 -6.68 14.71 -1.27
CA THR A 259 -7.48 13.52 -1.59
C THR A 259 -8.17 13.03 -0.31
N CYS A 260 -9.42 12.60 -0.44
CA CYS A 260 -10.11 11.84 0.61
C CYS A 260 -11.10 10.85 0.00
N ASP A 261 -11.42 9.78 0.73
CA ASP A 261 -12.34 8.76 0.20
C ASP A 261 -13.76 9.31 0.06
N TYR A 262 -14.18 10.09 1.06
CA TYR A 262 -15.58 10.46 1.17
C TYR A 262 -15.82 11.88 1.67
N MET A 263 -16.75 12.62 1.03
CA MET A 263 -17.12 13.99 1.43
C MET A 263 -18.64 14.16 1.49
N LYS A 264 -19.20 14.17 2.72
CA LYS A 264 -20.64 14.34 2.97
C LYS A 264 -21.12 15.78 2.93
N GLN A 265 -20.40 16.67 3.61
CA GLN A 265 -20.94 17.99 3.93
C GLN A 265 -20.28 19.08 3.10
N VAL A 266 -21.11 20.01 2.66
CA VAL A 266 -20.63 21.23 2.00
C VAL A 266 -19.75 22.04 2.95
N ASP A 267 -20.04 22.03 4.25
CA ASP A 267 -19.26 22.77 5.24
C ASP A 267 -17.81 22.27 5.36
N ASP A 268 -17.57 20.95 5.26
CA ASP A 268 -16.22 20.38 5.24
C ASP A 268 -15.42 20.94 4.06
N LEU A 269 -16.02 20.91 2.86
CA LEU A 269 -15.44 21.47 1.65
C LEU A 269 -15.12 22.96 1.82
N LEU A 270 -16.06 23.73 2.37
CA LEU A 270 -15.88 25.16 2.58
C LEU A 270 -14.74 25.46 3.56
N VAL A 271 -14.58 24.65 4.60
CA VAL A 271 -13.45 24.77 5.54
C VAL A 271 -12.14 24.51 4.81
N ILE A 272 -12.05 23.42 4.04
CA ILE A 272 -10.83 23.09 3.27
C ILE A 272 -10.46 24.23 2.32
N LEU A 273 -11.42 24.69 1.51
CA LEU A 273 -11.20 25.79 0.55
C LEU A 273 -10.78 27.10 1.23
N LYS A 274 -11.29 27.35 2.45
CA LYS A 274 -10.97 28.57 3.20
C LYS A 274 -9.58 28.51 3.83
N GLU A 275 -9.21 27.37 4.41
CA GLU A 275 -7.97 27.24 5.18
C GLU A 275 -6.75 26.92 4.30
N CYS A 276 -6.95 26.36 3.10
CA CYS A 276 -5.89 25.97 2.17
C CYS A 276 -5.78 26.91 0.96
N SER A 277 -5.13 28.06 1.17
CA SER A 277 -5.00 29.10 0.12
C SER A 277 -4.23 28.70 -1.14
N ASN A 278 -3.40 27.64 -1.09
CA ASN A 278 -2.62 27.14 -2.22
C ASN A 278 -3.25 25.93 -2.90
N LEU A 279 -4.44 25.51 -2.45
CA LEU A 279 -5.10 24.32 -2.95
C LEU A 279 -5.50 24.51 -4.42
N VAL A 280 -5.07 23.58 -5.27
CA VAL A 280 -5.37 23.58 -6.71
C VAL A 280 -6.14 22.35 -7.15
N ILE A 281 -6.06 21.25 -6.38
CA ILE A 281 -6.74 19.99 -6.70
C ILE A 281 -7.40 19.43 -5.44
N ILE A 282 -8.69 19.11 -5.55
CA ILE A 282 -9.40 18.25 -4.61
C ILE A 282 -9.82 16.99 -5.38
N LYS A 283 -9.37 15.84 -4.89
CA LYS A 283 -9.82 14.53 -5.32
C LYS A 283 -10.70 13.93 -4.24
N CYS A 284 -11.83 13.38 -4.61
CA CYS A 284 -12.65 12.65 -3.67
C CYS A 284 -13.25 11.44 -4.35
N GLU A 285 -13.08 10.23 -3.80
CA GLU A 285 -13.62 9.05 -4.47
C GLU A 285 -15.14 9.15 -4.56
N VAL A 286 -15.80 9.54 -3.46
CA VAL A 286 -17.24 9.67 -3.39
C VAL A 286 -17.67 10.97 -2.73
N ILE A 287 -18.59 11.69 -3.37
CA ILE A 287 -19.23 12.87 -2.79
C ILE A 287 -20.75 12.72 -2.71
N SER A 288 -21.35 13.34 -1.68
CA SER A 288 -22.80 13.38 -1.52
C SER A 288 -23.49 14.28 -2.56
N LYS A 289 -24.80 14.08 -2.78
CA LYS A 289 -25.61 14.95 -3.68
C LYS A 289 -25.53 16.43 -3.31
N PRO A 290 -25.60 16.85 -2.01
CA PRO A 290 -25.42 18.25 -1.63
C PRO A 290 -24.07 18.83 -2.05
N VAL A 291 -22.97 18.10 -1.83
CA VAL A 291 -21.61 18.54 -2.19
C VAL A 291 -21.48 18.66 -3.71
N ASN A 292 -21.93 17.65 -4.46
CA ASN A 292 -21.92 17.68 -5.92
C ASN A 292 -22.70 18.89 -6.47
N SER A 293 -23.91 19.12 -5.96
CA SER A 293 -24.75 20.25 -6.37
C SER A 293 -24.06 21.59 -6.11
N TRP A 294 -23.41 21.73 -4.95
CA TRP A 294 -22.66 22.94 -4.61
C TRP A 294 -21.47 23.16 -5.55
N ILE A 295 -20.70 22.10 -5.84
CA ILE A 295 -19.56 22.15 -6.76
C ILE A 295 -20.02 22.56 -8.15
N LEU A 296 -21.08 21.95 -8.71
CA LEU A 296 -21.58 22.30 -10.05
C LEU A 296 -22.01 23.77 -10.17
N ILE A 297 -22.52 24.37 -9.09
CA ILE A 297 -22.94 25.78 -9.06
C ILE A 297 -21.75 26.74 -8.91
N ASN A 298 -20.68 26.33 -8.20
CA ASN A 298 -19.63 27.24 -7.76
C ASN A 298 -18.26 27.00 -8.39
N ALA A 299 -18.00 25.82 -8.99
CA ALA A 299 -16.69 25.43 -9.52
C ALA A 299 -16.13 26.44 -10.53
N SER A 300 -16.98 27.03 -11.38
CA SER A 300 -16.54 28.05 -12.36
C SER A 300 -16.02 29.34 -11.73
N LYS A 301 -16.22 29.55 -10.43
CA LYS A 301 -15.77 30.72 -9.67
C LYS A 301 -14.54 30.41 -8.79
N LEU A 302 -14.14 29.14 -8.74
CA LEU A 302 -13.02 28.66 -7.93
C LEU A 302 -11.83 28.39 -8.84
N ASP A 303 -10.63 28.63 -8.33
CA ASP A 303 -9.36 28.25 -8.99
C ASP A 303 -8.91 26.86 -8.48
N VAL A 304 -9.87 25.94 -8.34
CA VAL A 304 -9.65 24.59 -7.79
C VAL A 304 -10.27 23.57 -8.74
N TYR A 305 -9.47 22.60 -9.16
CA TYR A 305 -9.93 21.46 -9.93
C TYR A 305 -10.50 20.39 -8.99
N PHE A 306 -11.68 19.88 -9.34
CA PHE A 306 -12.37 18.83 -8.60
C PHE A 306 -12.41 17.54 -9.42
N ASP A 307 -11.97 16.44 -8.82
CA ASP A 307 -11.99 15.09 -9.39
C ASP A 307 -12.77 14.17 -8.47
N PHE A 308 -13.92 13.67 -8.91
CA PHE A 308 -14.76 12.82 -8.08
C PHE A 308 -15.68 11.89 -8.87
N LYS A 309 -16.11 10.80 -8.22
CA LYS A 309 -17.24 9.99 -8.68
C LYS A 309 -18.48 10.43 -7.89
N SER A 310 -19.57 10.79 -8.59
CA SER A 310 -20.83 11.06 -7.90
C SER A 310 -21.55 9.75 -7.64
N VAL A 311 -21.98 9.49 -6.40
CA VAL A 311 -22.91 8.41 -6.14
C VAL A 311 -24.31 8.85 -6.56
N ASN A 312 -24.90 8.13 -7.49
CA ASN A 312 -26.34 8.11 -7.64
C ASN A 312 -26.87 7.27 -6.48
N GLU A 313 -27.34 7.89 -5.40
CA GLU A 313 -28.10 7.15 -4.36
C GLU A 313 -29.46 6.75 -4.99
N GLU A 314 -29.43 5.70 -5.80
CA GLU A 314 -30.56 4.89 -6.25
C GLU A 314 -30.11 3.43 -6.19
N THR A 315 -29.76 2.95 -4.99
CA THR A 315 -29.71 1.51 -4.70
C THR A 315 -30.05 1.31 -3.23
N ASP A 316 -31.25 0.76 -3.06
CA ASP A 316 -31.66 -0.21 -2.05
C ASP A 316 -31.96 0.30 -0.63
N ASP A 317 -33.03 1.11 -0.54
CA ASP A 317 -33.90 1.21 0.65
C ASP A 317 -34.99 0.11 0.66
N ASP A 318 -34.85 -0.95 -0.14
CA ASP A 318 -35.83 -2.05 -0.21
C ASP A 318 -35.18 -3.37 0.26
N GLU A 319 -35.81 -4.00 1.26
CA GLU A 319 -35.61 -5.36 1.78
C GLU A 319 -34.62 -5.57 2.96
N TYR A 320 -34.92 -4.92 4.09
CA TYR A 320 -34.96 -5.65 5.37
C TYR A 320 -36.39 -5.53 5.91
N ASN A 321 -37.30 -6.36 5.39
CA ASN A 321 -38.50 -6.70 6.15
C ASN A 321 -38.04 -7.52 7.34
N ASP A 322 -38.11 -6.91 8.52
CA ASP A 322 -38.30 -7.61 9.78
C ASP A 322 -39.54 -8.51 9.63
N ASP A 323 -39.34 -9.79 9.40
CA ASP A 323 -40.33 -10.86 9.63
C ASP A 323 -39.58 -12.20 9.51
N ASP A 324 -39.01 -12.67 10.62
CA ASP A 324 -38.93 -14.10 10.93
C ASP A 324 -38.82 -14.22 12.46
N ASP A 325 -40.00 -14.18 13.06
CA ASP A 325 -40.32 -14.80 14.35
C ASP A 325 -39.99 -16.29 14.27
N ASP A 326 -38.85 -16.72 14.80
CA ASP A 326 -38.65 -18.11 15.22
C ASP A 326 -38.51 -18.15 16.74
N GLU A 327 -39.68 -18.31 17.39
CA GLU A 327 -39.82 -18.82 18.75
C GLU A 327 -39.14 -20.19 18.85
N TYR A 328 -37.97 -20.26 19.49
CA TYR A 328 -37.46 -21.53 19.99
C TYR A 328 -38.13 -21.84 21.33
N ASP A 329 -39.22 -22.61 21.27
CA ASP A 329 -39.75 -23.37 22.39
C ASP A 329 -38.66 -24.35 22.86
N TYR A 330 -38.15 -24.14 24.08
CA TYR A 330 -37.43 -25.18 24.81
C TYR A 330 -38.47 -26.09 25.45
N ASP A 331 -38.77 -27.21 24.79
CA ASP A 331 -39.42 -28.33 25.45
C ASP A 331 -38.45 -28.94 26.46
N ASP A 332 -38.84 -28.83 27.73
CA ASP A 332 -38.42 -29.69 28.82
C ASP A 332 -38.67 -31.15 28.44
N ASP A 333 -37.61 -31.97 28.43
CA ASP A 333 -37.73 -33.41 28.69
C ASP A 333 -36.65 -33.81 29.71
N ASP A 334 -37.11 -33.89 30.96
CA ASP A 334 -36.61 -34.81 31.98
C ASP A 334 -36.80 -36.28 31.52
N GLU A 335 -36.10 -37.20 32.21
CA GLU A 335 -36.12 -38.68 32.12
C GLU A 335 -35.03 -39.28 31.21
N GLU A 336 -34.04 -40.07 31.67
CA GLU A 336 -33.86 -40.96 32.85
C GLU A 336 -32.38 -41.03 33.29
#